data_AF-A0A6P6PCX1-F1
#
_entry.id   AF-A0A6P6PCX1-F1
#
_cell.length_a   1.000
_cell.length_b   1.000
_cell.length_c   1.000
_cell.angle_alpha   90.00
_cell.angle_beta   90.00
_cell.angle_gamma   90.00
#
_symmetry.space_group_name_H-M   'P 1'
#
loop_
_entity.id
_entity.type
_entity.pdbx_description
1 polymer ?
#
loop_
_entity_poly.entity_id
_entity_poly.type
_entity_poly.pdbx_seq_one_letter_code
_entity_poly.pdbx_strand_id
1 'polypeptide(L)'
;MSDSELQEQLMELDKLVDDQELNDELQSLDDLIGELQEEKEVAPVKTPEPRVRWRKRDIDGNIVYARPRSSRNQSNKADPIRKSDPPINAPATNCEVTFAPEAVESFLQDLQHSLSNTSDDEASSLETSRGPLLASSNWSTRQSLFSERWRTERPRLVNTAAAHENVATRICQQCGSNPAAVRCSDCRPQPFFCAQCDVSMHTRHVLHNRDAMTAGFYQPLPPTTFVVDKALSHCVRLVPVEIPYKICDCSRESLRVSPGKTVAVITMNGRYDLSMPELSCEACQATWAAGVGDLNLSDYWPATLHFATIYATDVFFSFEEMKMAAPGLSCQAFLRMLDQRTVRFGRCGKISKDSFQKSFFEWEAVRYEVDKICKEEPFICPACSPDMLAVSVDGNRKHYHFKNAARSEEKAIFEDVFIAKDEDVTRFVDYIHKTSKHVSGRGVCGGEWSAARETSQGSASKVDEEGLELAVCRHGVLLRALNMYRGEIFAYPLYLQEKLASRQIHLFCMDVTCKYWPYLQRVAKSCPELQHLLNMKPFLSVFHAKAHDFKCEVKWSGAYQDGAGLTLGEEVEQCNAFLSRIAVTTKHMSKAGRTDMLTLMAMRWNQQRSTLWPSH
;
A
#
# COMPACT_ATOMS: atom_id res chain seq x y z
N MET A 1 -31.06 56.87 -13.24
CA MET A 1 -30.73 55.88 -14.28
C MET A 1 -31.94 55.79 -15.18
N SER A 2 -31.78 56.08 -16.46
CA SER A 2 -32.88 55.99 -17.44
C SER A 2 -33.08 54.55 -17.90
N ASP A 3 -34.29 54.20 -18.35
CA ASP A 3 -34.63 52.85 -18.81
C ASP A 3 -33.68 52.31 -19.91
N SER A 4 -33.01 53.20 -20.66
CA SER A 4 -32.00 52.77 -21.65
C SER A 4 -30.68 52.29 -21.03
N GLU A 5 -30.28 52.80 -19.85
CA GLU A 5 -29.05 52.38 -19.16
C GLU A 5 -29.21 51.01 -18.48
N LEU A 6 -30.43 50.68 -18.05
CA LEU A 6 -30.78 49.37 -17.49
C LEU A 6 -30.76 48.28 -18.57
N GLN A 7 -31.13 48.62 -19.80
CA GLN A 7 -31.20 47.68 -20.91
C GLN A 7 -29.81 47.37 -21.50
N GLU A 8 -28.88 48.33 -21.47
CA GLU A 8 -27.47 48.10 -21.80
C GLU A 8 -26.78 47.18 -20.78
N GLN A 9 -27.05 47.35 -19.47
CA GLN A 9 -26.48 46.50 -18.42
C GLN A 9 -27.04 45.07 -18.45
N LEU A 10 -28.30 44.88 -18.84
CA LEU A 10 -28.89 43.54 -19.03
C LEU A 10 -28.30 42.81 -20.24
N MET A 11 -27.99 43.53 -21.33
CA MET A 11 -27.34 42.95 -22.51
C MET A 11 -25.85 42.63 -22.30
N GLU A 12 -25.17 43.28 -21.34
CA GLU A 12 -23.82 42.92 -20.92
C GLU A 12 -23.78 41.71 -19.96
N LEU A 13 -24.81 41.51 -19.14
CA LEU A 13 -24.93 40.32 -18.29
C LEU A 13 -25.21 39.03 -19.09
N ASP A 14 -26.02 39.13 -20.16
CA ASP A 14 -26.35 38.00 -21.05
C ASP A 14 -25.15 37.51 -21.87
N LYS A 15 -24.06 38.29 -21.95
CA LYS A 15 -22.80 37.89 -22.61
C LYS A 15 -21.77 37.24 -21.67
N LEU A 16 -22.05 37.21 -20.36
CA LEU A 16 -21.13 36.70 -19.32
C LEU A 16 -21.57 35.35 -18.73
N VAL A 17 -22.69 34.81 -19.19
CA VAL A 17 -23.15 33.46 -18.84
C VAL A 17 -22.84 32.54 -20.03
N ASP A 18 -21.98 31.56 -19.79
CA ASP A 18 -21.66 30.53 -20.79
C ASP A 18 -22.84 29.55 -20.85
N ASP A 19 -23.83 29.87 -21.69
CA ASP A 19 -25.06 29.08 -21.89
C ASP A 19 -24.78 27.62 -22.25
N GLN A 20 -23.55 27.30 -22.69
CA GLN A 20 -23.12 25.94 -22.98
C GLN A 20 -23.00 25.09 -21.70
N GLU A 21 -22.46 25.65 -20.61
CA GLU A 21 -22.21 24.93 -19.35
C GLU A 21 -23.53 24.65 -18.60
N LEU A 22 -24.48 25.60 -18.64
CA LEU A 22 -25.80 25.44 -18.06
C LEU A 22 -26.67 24.44 -18.85
N ASN A 23 -26.56 24.43 -20.18
CA ASN A 23 -27.25 23.45 -21.03
C ASN A 23 -26.67 22.03 -20.87
N ASP A 24 -25.36 21.90 -20.67
CA ASP A 24 -24.72 20.61 -20.38
C ASP A 24 -25.13 20.05 -19.00
N GLU A 25 -25.31 20.92 -17.99
CA GLU A 25 -25.84 20.52 -16.69
C GLU A 25 -27.33 20.14 -16.75
N LEU A 26 -28.15 20.85 -17.54
CA LEU A 26 -29.56 20.52 -17.76
C LEU A 26 -29.71 19.20 -18.52
N GLN A 27 -28.89 18.95 -19.54
CA GLN A 27 -28.87 17.68 -20.27
C GLN A 27 -28.45 16.53 -19.37
N SER A 28 -27.45 16.74 -18.50
CA SER A 28 -27.03 15.74 -17.50
C SER A 28 -28.12 15.43 -16.46
N LEU A 29 -28.98 16.39 -16.13
CA LEU A 29 -30.10 16.20 -15.21
C LEU A 29 -31.27 15.46 -15.89
N ASP A 30 -31.56 15.77 -17.16
CA ASP A 30 -32.56 15.06 -17.95
C ASP A 30 -32.17 13.60 -18.21
N ASP A 31 -30.88 13.33 -18.47
CA ASP A 31 -30.35 11.97 -18.60
C ASP A 31 -30.48 11.18 -17.27
N LEU A 32 -30.22 11.82 -16.13
CA LEU A 32 -30.39 11.23 -14.80
C LEU A 32 -31.87 10.96 -14.48
N ILE A 33 -32.78 11.83 -14.91
CA ILE A 33 -34.23 11.65 -14.77
C ILE A 33 -34.71 10.51 -15.68
N GLY A 34 -34.15 10.37 -16.88
CA GLY A 34 -34.39 9.25 -17.79
C GLY A 34 -33.99 7.91 -17.19
N GLU A 35 -32.79 7.82 -16.59
CA GLU A 35 -32.32 6.61 -15.90
C GLU A 35 -33.20 6.22 -14.70
N LEU A 36 -33.70 7.21 -13.95
CA LEU A 36 -34.62 7.00 -12.83
C LEU A 36 -36.06 6.63 -13.25
N GLN A 37 -36.45 6.95 -14.49
CA GLN A 37 -37.73 6.56 -15.06
C GLN A 37 -37.68 5.17 -15.71
N GLU A 38 -36.53 4.78 -16.28
CA GLU A 38 -36.30 3.41 -16.78
C GLU A 38 -36.22 2.37 -15.64
N GLU A 39 -35.77 2.74 -14.44
CA GLU A 39 -35.86 1.87 -13.26
C GLU A 39 -37.30 1.63 -12.76
N LYS A 40 -38.29 2.44 -13.20
CA LYS A 40 -39.69 2.34 -12.76
C LYS A 40 -40.60 1.50 -13.66
N GLU A 41 -40.21 1.17 -14.90
CA GLU A 41 -40.98 0.29 -15.78
C GLU A 41 -40.42 -1.14 -15.83
N VAL A 42 -40.42 -1.82 -14.67
CA VAL A 42 -40.28 -3.29 -14.63
C VAL A 42 -41.67 -3.92 -14.53
N ALA A 43 -41.97 -4.81 -15.48
CA ALA A 43 -43.18 -5.62 -15.61
C ALA A 43 -43.67 -6.26 -14.28
N PRO A 44 -44.98 -6.55 -14.11
CA PRO A 44 -45.56 -6.90 -12.82
C PRO A 44 -44.95 -8.17 -12.24
N VAL A 45 -44.24 -8.01 -11.12
CA VAL A 45 -43.69 -9.10 -10.31
C VAL A 45 -44.86 -9.80 -9.61
N LYS A 46 -45.04 -11.10 -9.88
CA LYS A 46 -45.93 -11.96 -9.09
C LYS A 46 -45.47 -11.95 -7.63
N THR A 47 -46.31 -11.49 -6.73
CA THR A 47 -46.10 -11.55 -5.28
C THR A 47 -45.86 -13.00 -4.85
N PRO A 48 -44.71 -13.34 -4.23
CA PRO A 48 -44.53 -14.65 -3.62
C PRO A 48 -45.38 -14.73 -2.35
N GLU A 49 -46.16 -15.79 -2.20
CA GLU A 49 -46.83 -16.10 -0.93
C GLU A 49 -45.79 -16.15 0.22
N PRO A 50 -46.17 -15.70 1.43
CA PRO A 50 -45.24 -15.64 2.56
C PRO A 50 -44.81 -17.07 2.95
N ARG A 51 -43.57 -17.43 2.64
CA ARG A 51 -42.95 -18.67 3.14
C ARG A 51 -42.62 -18.53 4.62
N VAL A 52 -43.52 -19.01 5.47
CA VAL A 52 -43.24 -19.23 6.89
C VAL A 52 -42.22 -20.37 7.01
N ARG A 53 -41.04 -20.08 7.56
CA ARG A 53 -39.98 -21.06 7.80
C ARG A 53 -39.85 -21.33 9.30
N TRP A 54 -40.39 -22.46 9.75
CA TRP A 54 -40.28 -22.90 11.14
C TRP A 54 -38.82 -23.23 11.47
N ARG A 55 -38.25 -22.54 12.47
CA ARG A 55 -36.93 -22.87 13.04
C ARG A 55 -37.14 -23.63 14.35
N LYS A 56 -36.56 -24.82 14.45
CA LYS A 56 -36.65 -25.63 15.66
C LYS A 56 -35.77 -25.01 16.74
N ARG A 57 -36.34 -24.75 17.91
CA ARG A 57 -35.63 -24.29 19.09
C ARG A 57 -35.64 -25.37 20.16
N ASP A 58 -34.60 -25.42 20.98
CA ASP A 58 -34.61 -26.27 22.17
C ASP A 58 -35.44 -25.62 23.30
N ILE A 59 -35.49 -26.32 24.44
CA ILE A 59 -36.23 -25.91 25.65
C ILE A 59 -35.71 -24.57 26.20
N ASP A 60 -34.46 -24.22 25.93
CA ASP A 60 -33.81 -22.98 26.37
C ASP A 60 -33.87 -21.87 25.30
N GLY A 61 -34.56 -22.12 24.18
CA GLY A 61 -34.81 -21.12 23.13
C GLY A 61 -33.70 -20.97 22.08
N ASN A 62 -32.66 -21.81 22.10
CA ASN A 62 -31.56 -21.75 21.14
C ASN A 62 -31.92 -22.41 19.80
N ILE A 63 -31.38 -21.88 18.70
CA ILE A 63 -31.65 -22.40 17.35
C ILE A 63 -30.90 -23.71 17.15
N VAL A 64 -31.64 -24.79 16.88
CA VAL A 64 -31.04 -26.11 16.62
C VAL A 64 -30.74 -26.26 15.13
N TYR A 65 -29.47 -26.27 14.77
CA TYR A 65 -29.01 -26.55 13.40
C TYR A 65 -28.99 -28.05 13.14
N ALA A 66 -29.57 -28.50 12.03
CA ALA A 66 -29.53 -29.91 11.64
C ALA A 66 -28.11 -30.29 11.19
N ARG A 67 -27.54 -31.37 11.75
CA ARG A 67 -26.31 -31.99 11.25
C ARG A 67 -26.52 -32.52 9.81
N PRO A 68 -25.51 -32.42 8.92
CA PRO A 68 -25.51 -33.16 7.66
C PRO A 68 -25.61 -34.66 7.94
N ARG A 69 -26.53 -35.36 7.26
CA ARG A 69 -26.70 -36.80 7.38
C ARG A 69 -25.48 -37.51 6.78
N SER A 70 -24.61 -38.09 7.62
CA SER A 70 -23.79 -39.22 7.20
C SER A 70 -24.68 -40.46 7.18
N SER A 71 -25.03 -40.97 6.00
CA SER A 71 -25.70 -42.26 5.88
C SER A 71 -24.69 -43.38 6.21
N ARG A 72 -24.74 -43.89 7.44
CA ARG A 72 -24.13 -45.18 7.77
C ARG A 72 -25.23 -46.09 8.28
N ASN A 73 -25.70 -46.96 7.39
CA ASN A 73 -26.42 -48.16 7.79
C ASN A 73 -25.47 -49.02 8.62
N GLN A 74 -25.85 -49.33 9.86
CA GLN A 74 -25.65 -50.66 10.42
C GLN A 74 -26.55 -50.84 11.66
N SER A 75 -27.38 -51.86 11.56
CA SER A 75 -28.19 -52.48 12.60
C SER A 75 -27.31 -53.16 13.67
N ASN A 76 -27.61 -52.96 14.95
CA ASN A 76 -28.02 -54.03 15.87
C ASN A 76 -28.31 -53.50 17.28
N LYS A 77 -29.29 -54.15 17.93
CA LYS A 77 -29.87 -53.86 19.24
C LYS A 77 -28.89 -54.16 20.39
N ALA A 78 -28.88 -53.31 21.42
CA ALA A 78 -28.70 -53.68 22.83
C ALA A 78 -29.21 -52.55 23.76
N ASP A 79 -29.93 -52.94 24.82
CA ASP A 79 -30.58 -52.11 25.85
C ASP A 79 -29.60 -51.58 26.95
N PRO A 80 -30.02 -50.67 27.85
CA PRO A 80 -29.17 -49.60 28.38
C PRO A 80 -28.48 -49.93 29.71
N ILE A 81 -27.24 -49.43 29.90
CA ILE A 81 -26.56 -49.36 31.19
C ILE A 81 -26.33 -47.89 31.55
N ARG A 82 -26.98 -47.44 32.62
CA ARG A 82 -26.69 -46.18 33.32
C ARG A 82 -25.33 -46.27 34.02
N LYS A 83 -24.38 -45.40 33.68
CA LYS A 83 -23.40 -44.86 34.64
C LYS A 83 -23.08 -43.40 34.29
N SER A 84 -22.96 -42.64 35.36
CA SER A 84 -22.75 -41.19 35.49
C SER A 84 -21.36 -40.74 35.07
N ASP A 85 -21.27 -39.73 34.21
CA ASP A 85 -20.02 -38.99 33.91
C ASP A 85 -19.95 -37.67 34.70
N PRO A 86 -18.79 -37.32 35.29
CA PRO A 86 -18.47 -35.97 35.76
C PRO A 86 -17.94 -35.09 34.60
N PRO A 87 -17.90 -33.75 34.75
CA PRO A 87 -17.77 -32.82 33.63
C PRO A 87 -16.37 -32.78 33.01
N ILE A 88 -16.36 -32.70 31.67
CA ILE A 88 -15.24 -32.55 30.76
C ILE A 88 -14.70 -31.12 30.85
N ASN A 89 -13.43 -30.94 31.23
CA ASN A 89 -12.68 -29.72 30.97
C ASN A 89 -12.19 -29.71 29.53
N ALA A 90 -12.58 -28.70 28.76
CA ALA A 90 -12.05 -28.42 27.43
C ALA A 90 -10.62 -27.86 27.54
N PRO A 91 -9.63 -28.34 26.77
CA PRO A 91 -8.34 -27.69 26.68
C PRO A 91 -8.44 -26.46 25.78
N ALA A 92 -7.96 -25.33 26.29
CA ALA A 92 -7.87 -24.06 25.58
C ALA A 92 -6.91 -24.17 24.39
N THR A 93 -7.36 -23.75 23.22
CA THR A 93 -6.52 -23.45 22.06
C THR A 93 -5.70 -22.19 22.32
N ASN A 94 -4.49 -22.36 22.84
CA ASN A 94 -3.42 -21.37 22.72
C ASN A 94 -2.42 -21.89 21.68
N CYS A 95 -2.36 -21.21 20.54
CA CYS A 95 -1.29 -21.39 19.56
C CYS A 95 -0.10 -20.57 20.08
N GLU A 96 0.85 -21.22 20.74
CA GLU A 96 2.12 -20.59 21.14
C GLU A 96 2.95 -20.31 19.88
N VAL A 97 3.02 -19.04 19.50
CA VAL A 97 4.04 -18.53 18.58
C VAL A 97 5.32 -18.42 19.41
N THR A 98 6.29 -19.29 19.16
CA THR A 98 7.61 -19.21 19.79
C THR A 98 8.37 -18.02 19.23
N PHE A 99 8.37 -16.91 19.98
CA PHE A 99 9.33 -15.82 19.78
C PHE A 99 10.66 -16.18 20.44
N ALA A 100 11.78 -15.70 19.88
CA ALA A 100 13.08 -15.82 20.53
C ALA A 100 13.04 -15.17 21.93
N PRO A 101 13.63 -15.76 22.98
CA PRO A 101 13.53 -15.26 24.36
C PRO A 101 13.94 -13.79 24.51
N GLU A 102 14.95 -13.35 23.76
CA GLU A 102 15.49 -11.98 23.76
C GLU A 102 14.48 -10.95 23.19
N ALA A 103 13.65 -11.33 22.22
CA ALA A 103 12.61 -10.48 21.65
C ALA A 103 11.40 -10.32 22.58
N VAL A 104 11.10 -11.36 23.37
CA VAL A 104 10.04 -11.30 24.40
C VAL A 104 10.47 -10.41 25.55
N GLU A 105 11.73 -10.47 25.95
CA GLU A 105 12.27 -9.65 27.03
C GLU A 105 12.37 -8.17 26.63
N SER A 106 12.81 -7.87 25.40
CA SER A 106 12.75 -6.52 24.82
C SER A 106 11.30 -6.00 24.73
N PHE A 107 10.37 -6.83 24.26
CA PHE A 107 8.96 -6.44 24.17
C PHE A 107 8.33 -6.20 25.55
N LEU A 108 8.67 -7.02 26.55
CA LEU A 108 8.21 -6.84 27.92
C LEU A 108 8.83 -5.59 28.58
N GLN A 109 10.09 -5.28 28.26
CA GLN A 109 10.76 -4.03 28.68
C GLN A 109 10.11 -2.81 28.02
N ASP A 110 9.82 -2.85 26.72
CA ASP A 110 9.13 -1.78 25.99
C ASP A 110 7.70 -1.58 26.51
N LEU A 111 7.01 -2.67 26.86
CA LEU A 111 5.68 -2.64 27.47
C LEU A 111 5.76 -2.04 28.88
N GLN A 112 6.76 -2.40 29.69
CA GLN A 112 6.99 -1.82 31.02
C GLN A 112 7.39 -0.34 30.96
N HIS A 113 8.21 0.05 29.99
CA HIS A 113 8.61 1.44 29.75
C HIS A 113 7.40 2.28 29.30
N SER A 114 6.54 1.72 28.44
CA SER A 114 5.29 2.35 28.03
C SER A 114 4.26 2.50 29.17
N LEU A 115 4.32 1.62 30.18
CA LEU A 115 3.45 1.65 31.36
C LEU A 115 3.97 2.54 32.49
N SER A 116 5.27 2.84 32.53
CA SER A 116 5.93 3.62 33.59
C SER A 116 6.08 5.12 33.28
N ASN A 117 6.00 5.53 32.01
CA ASN A 117 6.07 6.95 31.61
C ASN A 117 4.80 7.79 31.91
N THR A 118 4.02 7.44 32.95
CA THR A 118 2.88 8.23 33.42
C THR A 118 2.95 8.60 34.91
N SER A 119 4.13 8.95 35.39
CA SER A 119 4.35 9.62 36.68
C SER A 119 5.58 10.52 36.53
N ASP A 120 5.70 11.73 37.02
CA ASP A 120 4.83 12.77 37.58
C ASP A 120 5.76 13.99 37.54
N ASP A 121 5.38 15.10 36.92
CA ASP A 121 6.08 16.38 37.08
C ASP A 121 5.04 17.49 37.29
N GLU A 122 4.76 17.81 38.55
CA GLU A 122 4.71 19.17 39.11
C GLU A 122 4.22 19.11 40.57
N ALA A 123 5.13 19.48 41.47
CA ALA A 123 4.88 19.62 42.89
C ALA A 123 4.09 20.93 43.19
N SER A 124 2.96 20.80 43.88
CA SER A 124 2.41 21.87 44.74
C SER A 124 1.43 21.27 45.77
N SER A 125 1.97 20.98 46.95
CA SER A 125 1.34 20.96 48.28
C SER A 125 -0.17 20.67 48.41
N LEU A 126 -0.52 19.44 48.79
CA LEU A 126 -1.19 19.13 50.06
C LEU A 126 -1.19 17.62 50.28
N GLU A 127 -0.75 17.18 51.45
CA GLU A 127 -0.66 15.77 51.84
C GLU A 127 -2.03 15.07 51.81
N THR A 128 -2.13 13.97 51.07
CA THR A 128 -2.83 12.77 51.58
C THR A 128 -2.31 11.53 50.84
N SER A 129 -1.95 10.51 51.62
CA SER A 129 -1.41 9.23 51.16
C SER A 129 -2.23 8.58 50.03
N ARG A 130 -1.65 8.46 48.84
CA ARG A 130 -2.04 7.45 47.86
C ARG A 130 -0.77 6.83 47.30
N GLY A 131 -0.59 5.54 47.56
CA GLY A 131 0.47 4.74 46.95
C GLY A 131 0.32 4.70 45.42
N PRO A 132 1.32 4.17 44.69
CA PRO A 132 1.31 4.10 43.24
C PRO A 132 0.01 3.46 42.76
N LEU A 133 -0.78 4.19 41.97
CA LEU A 133 -1.99 3.65 41.37
C LEU A 133 -1.57 2.51 40.43
N LEU A 134 -1.72 1.27 40.89
CA LEU A 134 -1.61 0.08 40.04
C LEU A 134 -2.50 0.29 38.82
N ALA A 135 -1.88 0.40 37.64
CA ALA A 135 -2.59 0.51 36.38
C ALA A 135 -3.55 -0.68 36.27
N SER A 136 -4.84 -0.42 36.11
CA SER A 136 -5.85 -1.47 35.98
C SER A 136 -5.46 -2.44 34.85
N SER A 137 -5.44 -3.74 35.13
CA SER A 137 -5.20 -4.79 34.13
C SER A 137 -6.31 -4.88 33.08
N ASN A 138 -7.47 -4.26 33.34
CA ASN A 138 -8.60 -4.25 32.43
C ASN A 138 -8.45 -3.12 31.38
N TRP A 139 -8.27 -3.51 30.11
CA TRP A 139 -8.17 -2.61 28.95
C TRP A 139 -9.34 -1.62 28.86
N SER A 140 -10.58 -2.07 29.13
CA SER A 140 -11.77 -1.23 29.07
C SER A 140 -11.72 -0.12 30.12
N THR A 141 -11.28 -0.45 31.34
CA THR A 141 -11.08 0.53 32.41
C THR A 141 -9.99 1.54 32.04
N ARG A 142 -8.86 1.10 31.46
CA ARG A 142 -7.80 2.01 30.99
C ARG A 142 -8.31 2.96 29.90
N GLN A 143 -9.04 2.45 28.92
CA GLN A 143 -9.60 3.27 27.84
C GLN A 143 -10.61 4.31 28.35
N SER A 144 -11.43 3.93 29.34
CA SER A 144 -12.39 4.85 29.96
C SER A 144 -11.69 5.96 30.74
N LEU A 145 -10.71 5.61 31.58
CA LEU A 145 -9.94 6.58 32.35
C LEU A 145 -9.14 7.52 31.43
N PHE A 146 -8.55 6.98 30.36
CA PHE A 146 -7.86 7.78 29.34
C PHE A 146 -8.80 8.78 28.67
N SER A 147 -10.00 8.34 28.27
CA SER A 147 -11.01 9.21 27.66
C SER A 147 -11.51 10.30 28.61
N GLU A 148 -11.66 9.97 29.89
CA GLU A 148 -12.06 10.91 30.93
C GLU A 148 -10.99 11.98 31.16
N ARG A 149 -9.71 11.58 31.27
CA ARG A 149 -8.58 12.54 31.37
C ARG A 149 -8.56 13.53 30.21
N TRP A 150 -8.71 13.05 28.96
CA TRP A 150 -8.83 13.94 27.80
C TRP A 150 -10.06 14.84 27.87
N ARG A 151 -11.18 14.36 28.39
CA ARG A 151 -12.40 15.17 28.54
C ARG A 151 -12.22 16.30 29.56
N THR A 152 -11.56 16.01 30.68
CA THR A 152 -11.24 16.99 31.72
C THR A 152 -10.25 18.03 31.23
N GLU A 153 -9.25 17.61 30.44
CA GLU A 153 -8.16 18.47 29.95
C GLU A 153 -8.56 19.32 28.72
N ARG A 154 -9.52 18.85 27.92
CA ARG A 154 -9.94 19.49 26.65
C ARG A 154 -10.26 20.98 26.77
N PRO A 155 -10.99 21.49 27.78
CA PRO A 155 -11.25 22.92 27.90
C PRO A 155 -9.97 23.77 27.99
N ARG A 156 -8.95 23.30 28.74
CA ARG A 156 -7.66 23.98 28.86
C ARG A 156 -6.91 23.98 27.54
N LEU A 157 -6.92 22.84 26.83
CA LEU A 157 -6.31 22.72 25.50
C LEU A 157 -6.98 23.63 24.46
N VAL A 158 -8.31 23.74 24.47
CA VAL A 158 -9.05 24.65 23.60
C VAL A 158 -8.67 26.10 23.86
N ASN A 159 -8.65 26.52 25.13
CA ASN A 159 -8.24 27.87 25.51
C ASN A 159 -6.78 28.16 25.11
N THR A 160 -5.89 27.18 25.28
CA THR A 160 -4.48 27.31 24.90
C THR A 160 -4.31 27.40 23.39
N ALA A 161 -5.03 26.57 22.61
CA ALA A 161 -5.02 26.62 21.16
C ALA A 161 -5.57 27.96 20.64
N ALA A 162 -6.69 28.45 21.19
CA ALA A 162 -7.24 29.75 20.82
C ALA A 162 -6.29 30.91 21.17
N ALA A 163 -5.64 30.87 22.33
CA ALA A 163 -4.63 31.84 22.73
C ALA A 163 -3.34 31.76 21.88
N HIS A 164 -3.03 30.60 21.32
CA HIS A 164 -1.90 30.42 20.40
C HIS A 164 -2.15 31.04 19.03
N GLU A 165 -3.42 31.09 18.60
CA GLU A 165 -3.85 31.80 17.39
C GLU A 165 -4.05 33.30 17.60
N ASN A 166 -4.28 33.74 18.85
CA ASN A 166 -4.39 35.16 19.21
C ASN A 166 -3.02 35.81 19.35
N VAL A 167 -2.84 36.95 18.70
CA VAL A 167 -1.56 37.63 18.64
C VAL A 167 -1.45 38.73 19.69
N ALA A 168 -0.97 38.37 20.88
CA ALA A 168 -0.28 39.35 21.72
C ALA A 168 0.97 39.85 20.96
N THR A 169 1.26 41.15 20.99
CA THR A 169 2.47 41.72 20.37
C THR A 169 3.71 41.07 20.96
N ARG A 170 4.35 40.19 20.17
CA ARG A 170 5.62 39.54 20.51
C ARG A 170 6.78 40.38 19.99
N ILE A 171 7.92 40.32 20.67
CA ILE A 171 9.19 40.87 20.16
C ILE A 171 9.90 39.78 19.37
N CYS A 172 10.59 40.16 18.29
CA CYS A 172 11.44 39.27 17.53
C CYS A 172 12.52 38.67 18.43
N GLN A 173 12.61 37.34 18.43
CA GLN A 173 13.54 36.60 19.28
C GLN A 173 14.98 36.57 18.70
N GLN A 174 15.15 36.93 17.43
CA GLN A 174 16.45 37.02 16.78
C GLN A 174 17.20 38.34 17.07
N CYS A 175 16.49 39.48 16.99
CA CYS A 175 17.10 40.80 17.23
C CYS A 175 16.75 41.42 18.60
N GLY A 176 15.79 40.84 19.32
CA GLY A 176 15.37 41.29 20.65
C GLY A 176 14.72 42.67 20.71
N SER A 177 14.52 43.35 19.57
CA SER A 177 14.17 44.77 19.54
C SER A 177 12.90 45.08 18.74
N ASN A 178 12.78 44.49 17.54
CA ASN A 178 11.66 44.79 16.64
C ASN A 178 10.42 43.95 16.95
N PRO A 179 9.20 44.45 16.69
CA PRO A 179 7.99 43.64 16.75
C PRO A 179 8.09 42.42 15.82
N ALA A 180 7.65 41.27 16.30
CA ALA A 180 7.53 40.08 15.47
C ALA A 180 6.40 40.30 14.46
N ALA A 181 6.64 39.94 13.21
CA ALA A 181 5.67 39.97 12.11
C ALA A 181 5.37 38.55 11.59
N VAL A 182 6.32 37.63 11.78
CA VAL A 182 6.26 36.26 11.28
C VAL A 182 6.49 35.28 12.44
N ARG A 183 5.72 34.20 12.42
CA ARG A 183 5.92 33.01 13.27
C ARG A 183 6.33 31.86 12.37
N CYS A 184 7.44 31.20 12.65
CA CYS A 184 7.83 29.97 11.96
C CYS A 184 7.59 28.77 12.86
N SER A 185 6.85 27.78 12.37
CA SER A 185 6.54 26.56 13.14
C SER A 185 7.76 25.65 13.32
N ASP A 186 8.72 25.73 12.41
CA ASP A 186 9.90 24.85 12.35
C ASP A 186 11.12 25.45 13.08
N CYS A 187 11.18 26.77 13.29
CA CYS A 187 12.27 27.45 14.01
C CYS A 187 12.11 27.41 15.54
N ARG A 188 11.74 26.26 16.12
CA ARG A 188 11.63 26.11 17.57
C ARG A 188 13.02 25.93 18.20
N PRO A 189 13.26 26.44 19.44
CA PRO A 189 12.31 27.02 20.39
C PRO A 189 12.00 28.53 20.20
N GLN A 190 12.58 29.21 19.20
CA GLN A 190 12.46 30.66 19.00
C GLN A 190 11.73 31.00 17.67
N PRO A 191 10.40 30.83 17.61
CA PRO A 191 9.65 30.92 16.35
C PRO A 191 9.35 32.34 15.87
N PHE A 192 9.60 33.40 16.65
CA PHE A 192 9.10 34.75 16.34
C PHE A 192 10.15 35.67 15.72
N PHE A 193 9.87 36.16 14.51
CA PHE A 193 10.79 36.97 13.70
C PHE A 193 10.16 38.31 13.31
N CYS A 194 10.93 39.39 13.33
CA CYS A 194 10.57 40.61 12.60
C CYS A 194 10.79 40.39 11.10
N ALA A 195 10.23 41.27 10.27
CA ALA A 195 10.34 41.21 8.80
C ALA A 195 11.78 40.97 8.28
N GLN A 196 12.75 41.72 8.80
CA GLN A 196 14.14 41.62 8.33
C GLN A 196 14.82 40.31 8.77
N CYS A 197 14.59 39.89 10.02
CA CYS A 197 15.15 38.63 10.54
C CYS A 197 14.51 37.42 9.85
N ASP A 198 13.22 37.49 9.52
CA ASP A 198 12.51 36.48 8.72
C ASP A 198 13.19 36.27 7.36
N VAL A 199 13.42 37.36 6.62
CA VAL A 199 14.09 37.28 5.30
C VAL A 199 15.51 36.70 5.44
N SER A 200 16.29 37.15 6.42
CA SER A 200 17.66 36.65 6.63
C SER A 200 17.71 35.15 6.92
N MET A 201 16.80 34.65 7.77
CA MET A 201 16.74 33.24 8.17
C MET A 201 16.13 32.36 7.08
N HIS A 202 14.94 32.71 6.61
CA HIS A 202 14.13 31.84 5.75
C HIS A 202 14.48 31.93 4.25
N THR A 203 15.44 32.77 3.87
CA THR A 203 16.12 32.63 2.57
C THR A 203 17.03 31.40 2.55
N ARG A 204 17.53 30.94 3.71
CA ARG A 204 18.32 29.70 3.85
C ARG A 204 17.46 28.48 4.21
N HIS A 205 16.31 28.72 4.82
CA HIS A 205 15.35 27.70 5.26
C HIS A 205 14.01 27.84 4.54
N VAL A 206 14.06 27.77 3.20
CA VAL A 206 12.92 28.07 2.31
C VAL A 206 11.73 27.13 2.53
N LEU A 207 11.98 25.89 2.97
CA LEU A 207 10.95 24.87 3.16
C LEU A 207 10.22 24.96 4.51
N HIS A 208 10.60 25.91 5.36
CA HIS A 208 9.93 26.12 6.64
C HIS A 208 8.52 26.67 6.46
N ASN A 209 7.60 26.21 7.29
CA ASN A 209 6.21 26.65 7.35
C ASN A 209 6.12 27.88 8.26
N ARG A 210 5.74 28.99 7.65
CA ARG A 210 5.69 30.31 8.27
C ARG A 210 4.26 30.82 8.25
N ASP A 211 3.94 31.65 9.23
CA ASP A 211 2.68 32.38 9.30
C ASP A 211 3.00 33.87 9.45
N ALA A 212 2.28 34.72 8.72
CA ALA A 212 2.28 36.16 8.91
C ALA A 212 1.16 36.57 9.88
N MET A 213 1.42 37.64 10.62
CA MET A 213 0.41 38.29 11.44
C MET A 213 -0.43 39.24 10.58
N THR A 214 -1.67 38.86 10.29
CA THR A 214 -2.62 39.66 9.51
C THR A 214 -3.88 39.88 10.33
N ALA A 215 -4.27 41.16 10.54
CA ALA A 215 -5.48 41.52 11.27
C ALA A 215 -5.64 40.85 12.67
N GLY A 216 -4.52 40.61 13.37
CA GLY A 216 -4.52 40.02 14.72
C GLY A 216 -4.55 38.50 14.79
N PHE A 217 -4.47 37.80 13.64
CA PHE A 217 -4.42 36.34 13.55
C PHE A 217 -3.22 35.88 12.72
N TYR A 218 -2.76 34.65 12.98
CA TYR A 218 -1.75 34.00 12.14
C TYR A 218 -2.39 33.46 10.86
N GLN A 219 -1.80 33.80 9.73
CA GLN A 219 -2.19 33.29 8.41
C GLN A 219 -0.99 32.65 7.74
N PRO A 220 -1.13 31.47 7.11
CA PRO A 220 -0.02 30.82 6.41
C PRO A 220 0.64 31.75 5.40
N LEU A 221 1.97 31.78 5.41
CA LEU A 221 2.81 32.63 4.58
C LEU A 221 3.68 31.77 3.66
N PRO A 222 3.42 31.76 2.34
CA PRO A 222 4.22 31.05 1.36
C PRO A 222 5.70 31.46 1.39
N PRO A 223 6.64 30.59 0.97
CA PRO A 223 8.07 30.90 0.93
C PRO A 223 8.41 32.13 0.05
N THR A 224 7.64 32.33 -1.01
CA THR A 224 7.78 33.42 -2.00
C THR A 224 7.10 34.72 -1.57
N THR A 225 6.61 34.79 -0.33
CA THR A 225 5.98 36.00 0.23
C THR A 225 6.67 36.39 1.53
N PHE A 226 6.81 37.68 1.80
CA PHE A 226 7.38 38.22 3.04
C PHE A 226 6.66 39.50 3.45
N VAL A 227 6.86 39.92 4.69
CA VAL A 227 6.21 41.11 5.25
C VAL A 227 7.15 42.32 5.12
N VAL A 228 6.66 43.43 4.58
CA VAL A 228 7.34 44.73 4.54
C VAL A 228 6.32 45.79 4.94
N ASP A 229 6.62 46.63 5.93
CA ASP A 229 5.73 47.71 6.38
C ASP A 229 4.27 47.28 6.62
N LYS A 230 4.09 46.06 7.17
CA LYS A 230 2.78 45.40 7.41
C LYS A 230 1.99 45.03 6.15
N ALA A 231 2.59 45.14 4.97
CA ALA A 231 2.06 44.62 3.71
C ALA A 231 2.79 43.33 3.28
N LEU A 232 2.11 42.50 2.50
CA LEU A 232 2.70 41.31 1.89
C LEU A 232 3.38 41.67 0.57
N SER A 233 4.61 41.24 0.39
CA SER A 233 5.42 41.44 -0.82
C SER A 233 5.93 40.10 -1.34
N HIS A 234 6.13 40.00 -2.65
CA HIS A 234 6.62 38.79 -3.31
C HIS A 234 8.14 38.80 -3.50
N CYS A 235 8.75 37.62 -3.42
CA CYS A 235 10.17 37.40 -3.66
C CYS A 235 10.39 36.06 -4.35
N VAL A 236 11.51 35.96 -5.06
CA VAL A 236 11.98 34.70 -5.62
C VAL A 236 12.73 33.92 -4.54
N ARG A 237 12.51 32.61 -4.51
CA ARG A 237 13.19 31.67 -3.62
C ARG A 237 13.80 30.55 -4.43
N LEU A 238 15.00 30.17 -4.05
CA LEU A 238 15.75 29.13 -4.75
C LEU A 238 15.43 27.76 -4.15
N VAL A 239 15.46 26.73 -4.98
CA VAL A 239 15.48 25.34 -4.52
C VAL A 239 16.78 25.14 -3.71
N PRO A 240 16.72 24.55 -2.50
CA PRO A 240 17.91 24.29 -1.70
C PRO A 240 18.68 23.08 -2.26
N VAL A 241 19.41 23.30 -3.35
CA VAL A 241 20.34 22.33 -3.97
C VAL A 241 21.77 22.66 -3.53
N GLU A 242 22.62 21.65 -3.39
CA GLU A 242 24.05 21.83 -3.20
C GLU A 242 24.63 22.65 -4.37
N ILE A 243 25.18 23.82 -4.05
CA ILE A 243 25.79 24.72 -5.02
C ILE A 243 27.29 24.44 -5.09
N PRO A 244 27.86 24.16 -6.28
CA PRO A 244 29.28 23.83 -6.41
C PRO A 244 30.16 24.96 -5.87
N TYR A 245 31.24 24.58 -5.19
CA TYR A 245 32.18 25.55 -4.62
C TYR A 245 32.90 26.38 -5.70
N LYS A 246 33.13 25.77 -6.88
CA LYS A 246 33.90 26.31 -7.99
C LYS A 246 33.32 25.84 -9.33
N ILE A 247 33.17 26.76 -10.29
CA ILE A 247 32.76 26.45 -11.68
C ILE A 247 33.81 26.90 -12.72
N CYS A 248 34.84 27.64 -12.28
CA CYS A 248 35.95 28.16 -13.09
C CYS A 248 37.11 28.53 -12.16
N ASP A 249 38.27 28.93 -12.71
CA ASP A 249 39.46 29.29 -11.92
C ASP A 249 39.45 30.71 -11.32
N CYS A 250 38.39 31.50 -11.55
CA CYS A 250 38.25 32.83 -10.96
C CYS A 250 37.96 32.80 -9.44
N SER A 251 38.12 33.95 -8.78
CA SER A 251 37.77 34.11 -7.36
C SER A 251 36.29 33.81 -7.11
N ARG A 252 35.97 33.22 -5.95
CA ARG A 252 34.59 32.96 -5.51
C ARG A 252 33.76 34.24 -5.40
N GLU A 253 34.40 35.36 -5.11
CA GLU A 253 33.76 36.68 -5.06
C GLU A 253 33.22 37.12 -6.42
N SER A 254 33.69 36.53 -7.51
CA SER A 254 33.18 36.76 -8.87
C SER A 254 31.96 35.89 -9.22
N LEU A 255 31.55 34.97 -8.34
CA LEU A 255 30.37 34.13 -8.56
C LEU A 255 29.11 34.83 -8.05
N ARG A 256 28.04 34.73 -8.84
CA ARG A 256 26.70 35.18 -8.49
C ARG A 256 25.71 34.04 -8.65
N VAL A 257 24.81 33.93 -7.69
CA VAL A 257 23.66 33.03 -7.78
C VAL A 257 22.47 33.84 -8.29
N SER A 258 21.83 33.36 -9.35
CA SER A 258 20.61 33.92 -9.92
C SER A 258 19.49 32.89 -9.94
N PRO A 259 18.22 33.32 -9.93
CA PRO A 259 17.11 32.42 -10.16
C PRO A 259 17.04 32.02 -11.63
N GLY A 260 17.04 30.73 -11.88
CA GLY A 260 16.74 30.14 -13.18
C GLY A 260 15.26 29.80 -13.33
N LYS A 261 15.00 28.69 -14.03
CA LYS A 261 13.64 28.17 -14.30
C LYS A 261 12.84 27.94 -13.01
N THR A 262 11.56 28.31 -13.02
CA THR A 262 10.58 27.96 -11.97
C THR A 262 10.22 26.47 -12.01
N VAL A 263 10.20 25.83 -10.85
CA VAL A 263 10.02 24.40 -10.64
C VAL A 263 9.09 24.15 -9.47
N ALA A 264 8.20 23.16 -9.63
CA ALA A 264 7.40 22.64 -8.54
C ALA A 264 8.22 21.64 -7.70
N VAL A 265 8.55 21.99 -6.47
CA VAL A 265 9.22 21.11 -5.51
C VAL A 265 8.17 20.48 -4.61
N ILE A 266 8.09 19.15 -4.62
CA ILE A 266 7.14 18.39 -3.82
C ILE A 266 7.87 17.75 -2.64
N THR A 267 7.40 18.04 -1.44
CA THR A 267 7.92 17.46 -0.20
C THR A 267 6.78 16.83 0.59
N MET A 268 7.07 16.22 1.74
CA MET A 268 6.02 15.77 2.67
C MET A 268 5.15 16.90 3.22
N ASN A 269 5.56 18.17 3.07
CA ASN A 269 4.73 19.35 3.37
C ASN A 269 3.88 19.84 2.19
N GLY A 270 3.86 19.13 1.06
CA GLY A 270 3.15 19.51 -0.15
C GLY A 270 4.05 20.22 -1.17
N ARG A 271 3.42 20.94 -2.09
CA ARG A 271 4.04 21.61 -3.24
C ARG A 271 4.56 23.01 -2.89
N TYR A 272 5.72 23.34 -3.43
CA TYR A 272 6.37 24.65 -3.39
C TYR A 272 6.70 25.04 -4.83
N ASP A 273 6.41 26.28 -5.24
CA ASP A 273 6.89 26.80 -6.52
C ASP A 273 8.13 27.68 -6.25
N LEU A 274 9.30 27.18 -6.64
CA LEU A 274 10.62 27.78 -6.38
C LEU A 274 11.39 27.93 -7.70
N SER A 275 12.54 28.59 -7.70
CA SER A 275 13.42 28.71 -8.86
C SER A 275 14.66 27.84 -8.70
N MET A 276 15.07 27.13 -9.75
CA MET A 276 16.35 26.43 -9.74
C MET A 276 17.50 27.43 -9.63
N PRO A 277 18.55 27.16 -8.83
CA PRO A 277 19.70 28.04 -8.76
C PRO A 277 20.53 27.94 -10.05
N GLU A 278 20.95 29.10 -10.55
CA GLU A 278 21.96 29.23 -11.60
C GLU A 278 23.16 30.01 -11.05
N LEU A 279 24.36 29.62 -11.46
CA LEU A 279 25.59 30.33 -11.12
C LEU A 279 26.17 30.95 -12.39
N SER A 280 26.65 32.18 -12.26
CA SER A 280 27.45 32.82 -13.30
C SER A 280 28.70 33.45 -12.69
N CYS A 281 29.82 33.38 -13.43
CA CYS A 281 31.04 34.08 -13.09
C CYS A 281 31.09 35.41 -13.83
N GLU A 282 31.09 36.53 -13.10
CA GLU A 282 31.18 37.87 -13.69
C GLU A 282 32.52 38.10 -14.43
N ALA A 283 33.59 37.42 -14.01
CA ALA A 283 34.93 37.62 -14.56
C ALA A 283 35.17 36.87 -15.88
N CYS A 284 34.69 35.62 -16.01
CA CYS A 284 34.97 34.78 -17.19
C CYS A 284 33.72 34.26 -17.89
N GLN A 285 32.52 34.64 -17.44
CA GLN A 285 31.22 34.26 -18.03
C GLN A 285 30.93 32.75 -17.99
N ALA A 286 31.68 31.97 -17.19
CA ALA A 286 31.35 30.56 -16.95
C ALA A 286 30.00 30.46 -16.23
N THR A 287 29.19 29.48 -16.61
CA THR A 287 27.86 29.24 -16.03
C THR A 287 27.72 27.81 -15.51
N TRP A 288 26.81 27.65 -14.55
CA TRP A 288 26.35 26.34 -14.08
C TRP A 288 24.84 26.40 -13.83
N ALA A 289 24.18 25.30 -14.14
CA ALA A 289 22.79 25.05 -13.80
C ALA A 289 22.69 23.64 -13.21
N ALA A 290 21.93 23.49 -12.14
CA ALA A 290 21.75 22.21 -11.48
C ALA A 290 21.13 21.16 -12.42
N GLY A 291 21.81 20.02 -12.55
CA GLY A 291 21.37 18.85 -13.29
C GLY A 291 20.77 17.74 -12.41
N VAL A 292 20.50 16.58 -13.00
CA VAL A 292 19.99 15.40 -12.25
C VAL A 292 20.97 14.97 -11.15
N GLY A 293 22.27 15.01 -11.42
CA GLY A 293 23.29 14.65 -10.43
C GLY A 293 23.26 15.53 -9.19
N ASP A 294 23.17 16.84 -9.38
CA ASP A 294 23.11 17.81 -8.27
C ASP A 294 21.81 17.64 -7.45
N LEU A 295 20.69 17.37 -8.13
CA LEU A 295 19.42 17.06 -7.47
C LEU A 295 19.53 15.79 -6.62
N ASN A 296 20.08 14.72 -7.16
CA ASN A 296 20.22 13.44 -6.46
C ASN A 296 21.11 13.57 -5.22
N LEU A 297 22.20 14.33 -5.30
CA LEU A 297 23.07 14.62 -4.15
C LEU A 297 22.38 15.47 -3.07
N SER A 298 21.33 16.20 -3.46
CA SER A 298 20.57 17.08 -2.59
C SER A 298 19.23 16.47 -2.15
N ASP A 299 19.08 15.14 -2.22
CA ASP A 299 17.86 14.41 -1.86
C ASP A 299 16.61 14.82 -2.66
N TYR A 300 16.81 15.21 -3.92
CA TYR A 300 15.75 15.47 -4.88
C TYR A 300 15.81 14.51 -6.06
N TRP A 301 14.65 14.16 -6.59
CA TRP A 301 14.50 13.35 -7.78
C TRP A 301 13.55 14.01 -8.80
N PRO A 302 13.91 14.09 -10.08
CA PRO A 302 13.09 14.79 -11.05
C PRO A 302 11.89 13.98 -11.52
N ALA A 303 10.77 14.66 -11.77
CA ALA A 303 9.59 14.06 -12.36
C ALA A 303 9.79 13.69 -13.83
N THR A 304 10.53 14.56 -14.54
CA THR A 304 10.99 14.39 -15.92
C THR A 304 12.34 15.08 -16.07
N LEU A 305 13.09 14.77 -17.13
CA LEU A 305 14.40 15.39 -17.41
C LEU A 305 14.34 16.89 -17.74
N HIS A 306 13.14 17.47 -17.85
CA HIS A 306 12.96 18.92 -18.03
C HIS A 306 12.80 19.69 -16.71
N PHE A 307 12.81 19.00 -15.56
CA PHE A 307 12.74 19.57 -14.21
C PHE A 307 11.58 20.56 -14.00
N ALA A 308 10.41 20.31 -14.61
CA ALA A 308 9.23 21.12 -14.30
C ALA A 308 8.70 20.84 -12.88
N THR A 309 8.88 19.59 -12.44
CA THR A 309 8.56 19.11 -11.09
C THR A 309 9.71 18.26 -10.59
N ILE A 310 10.06 18.42 -9.31
CA ILE A 310 10.99 17.57 -8.58
C ILE A 310 10.36 17.12 -7.26
N TYR A 311 10.71 15.93 -6.79
CA TYR A 311 10.24 15.35 -5.55
C TYR A 311 11.41 15.24 -4.59
N ALA A 312 11.23 15.63 -3.33
CA ALA A 312 12.14 15.18 -2.29
C ALA A 312 12.06 13.65 -2.18
N THR A 313 13.20 12.97 -2.07
CA THR A 313 13.27 11.49 -2.02
C THR A 313 12.43 10.89 -0.91
N ASP A 314 12.33 11.60 0.23
CA ASP A 314 11.48 11.25 1.37
C ASP A 314 9.99 11.06 1.01
N VAL A 315 9.50 11.74 -0.05
CA VAL A 315 8.12 11.54 -0.53
C VAL A 315 7.94 10.12 -1.11
N PHE A 316 8.97 9.59 -1.79
CA PHE A 316 8.94 8.24 -2.34
C PHE A 316 9.09 7.18 -1.26
N PHE A 317 10.01 7.37 -0.32
CA PHE A 317 10.14 6.50 0.86
C PHE A 317 8.82 6.44 1.63
N SER A 318 8.23 7.60 1.95
CA SER A 318 6.93 7.68 2.63
C SER A 318 5.81 6.96 1.86
N PHE A 319 5.78 7.11 0.53
CA PHE A 319 4.76 6.45 -0.28
C PHE A 319 4.91 4.92 -0.25
N GLU A 320 6.13 4.42 -0.36
CA GLU A 320 6.45 3.00 -0.28
C GLU A 320 6.10 2.40 1.10
N GLU A 321 6.52 3.06 2.18
CA GLU A 321 6.24 2.61 3.54
C GLU A 321 4.74 2.58 3.82
N MET A 322 4.02 3.62 3.41
CA MET A 322 2.56 3.65 3.50
C MET A 322 1.91 2.55 2.66
N LYS A 323 2.48 2.23 1.49
CA LYS A 323 2.03 1.09 0.69
C LYS A 323 2.28 -0.24 1.39
N MET A 324 3.38 -0.43 2.09
CA MET A 324 3.62 -1.65 2.86
C MET A 324 2.70 -1.76 4.07
N ALA A 325 2.47 -0.67 4.80
CA ALA A 325 1.58 -0.63 5.96
C ALA A 325 0.09 -0.75 5.57
N ALA A 326 -0.30 -0.15 4.45
CA ALA A 326 -1.67 -0.14 3.93
C ALA A 326 -1.69 -0.43 2.42
N PRO A 327 -1.57 -1.70 1.99
CA PRO A 327 -1.38 -2.06 0.58
C PRO A 327 -2.50 -1.62 -0.38
N GLY A 328 -3.71 -1.42 0.14
CA GLY A 328 -4.86 -0.88 -0.59
C GLY A 328 -4.85 0.65 -0.78
N LEU A 329 -3.89 1.39 -0.21
CA LEU A 329 -3.80 2.84 -0.36
C LEU A 329 -3.56 3.22 -1.83
N SER A 330 -4.40 4.07 -2.42
CA SER A 330 -4.17 4.53 -3.79
C SER A 330 -3.13 5.65 -3.85
N CYS A 331 -2.36 5.72 -4.94
CA CYS A 331 -1.46 6.85 -5.21
C CYS A 331 -2.22 8.19 -5.17
N GLN A 332 -3.45 8.22 -5.69
CA GLN A 332 -4.28 9.42 -5.65
C GLN A 332 -4.62 9.86 -4.21
N ALA A 333 -4.89 8.92 -3.30
CA ALA A 333 -5.16 9.25 -1.90
C ALA A 333 -3.93 9.86 -1.23
N PHE A 334 -2.75 9.29 -1.47
CA PHE A 334 -1.48 9.83 -0.98
C PHE A 334 -1.21 11.25 -1.52
N LEU A 335 -1.40 11.47 -2.82
CA LEU A 335 -1.21 12.80 -3.42
C LEU A 335 -2.27 13.81 -2.97
N ARG A 336 -3.52 13.37 -2.74
CA ARG A 336 -4.56 14.24 -2.15
C ARG A 336 -4.18 14.70 -0.75
N MET A 337 -3.53 13.85 0.06
CA MET A 337 -2.99 14.28 1.35
C MET A 337 -1.94 15.39 1.16
N LEU A 338 -1.01 15.23 0.21
CA LEU A 338 -0.01 16.27 -0.09
C LEU A 338 -0.63 17.56 -0.64
N ASP A 339 -1.65 17.48 -1.49
CA ASP A 339 -2.44 18.64 -1.94
C ASP A 339 -3.07 19.39 -0.74
N GLN A 340 -3.65 18.66 0.22
CA GLN A 340 -4.22 19.27 1.42
C GLN A 340 -3.15 19.95 2.29
N ARG A 341 -1.95 19.38 2.36
CA ARG A 341 -0.81 20.02 3.04
C ARG A 341 -0.35 21.28 2.31
N THR A 342 -0.33 21.28 0.98
CA THR A 342 -0.07 22.47 0.16
C THR A 342 -1.00 23.63 0.56
N VAL A 343 -2.31 23.37 0.57
CA VAL A 343 -3.33 24.38 0.94
C VAL A 343 -3.21 24.80 2.41
N ARG A 344 -2.98 23.85 3.32
CA ARG A 344 -2.81 24.12 4.76
C ARG A 344 -1.71 25.13 5.04
N PHE A 345 -0.65 25.12 4.24
CA PHE A 345 0.49 26.04 4.37
C PHE A 345 0.42 27.24 3.42
N GLY A 346 -0.78 27.58 2.92
CA GLY A 346 -1.04 28.78 2.12
C GLY A 346 -0.53 28.72 0.68
N ARG A 347 -0.10 27.54 0.21
CA ARG A 347 0.43 27.32 -1.14
C ARG A 347 -0.68 26.82 -2.08
N CYS A 348 -0.42 26.83 -3.38
CA CYS A 348 -1.37 26.40 -4.39
C CYS A 348 -0.76 25.39 -5.38
N GLY A 349 -1.57 24.96 -6.35
CA GLY A 349 -1.18 23.98 -7.35
C GLY A 349 -1.54 22.55 -6.98
N LYS A 350 -1.57 21.70 -8.01
CA LYS A 350 -1.87 20.27 -7.90
C LYS A 350 -0.63 19.44 -8.22
N ILE A 351 -0.58 18.24 -7.64
CA ILE A 351 0.45 17.26 -7.93
C ILE A 351 -0.10 16.26 -8.95
N SER A 352 0.58 16.12 -10.09
CA SER A 352 0.19 15.17 -11.14
C SER A 352 0.44 13.73 -10.69
N LYS A 353 -0.62 12.92 -10.72
CA LYS A 353 -0.55 11.48 -10.42
C LYS A 353 0.36 10.74 -11.39
N ASP A 354 0.17 10.94 -12.69
CA ASP A 354 0.92 10.20 -13.70
C ASP A 354 2.41 10.55 -13.65
N SER A 355 2.71 11.83 -13.47
CA SER A 355 4.09 12.30 -13.30
C SER A 355 4.76 11.72 -12.05
N PHE A 356 4.03 11.65 -10.93
CA PHE A 356 4.52 11.05 -9.71
C PHE A 356 4.77 9.55 -9.86
N GLN A 357 3.80 8.81 -10.41
CA GLN A 357 3.94 7.35 -10.55
C GLN A 357 5.09 6.97 -11.46
N LYS A 358 5.24 7.63 -12.61
CA LYS A 358 6.38 7.41 -13.51
C LYS A 358 7.70 7.71 -12.80
N SER A 359 7.79 8.87 -12.15
CA SER A 359 9.00 9.28 -11.43
C SER A 359 9.37 8.33 -10.28
N PHE A 360 8.38 7.86 -9.52
CA PHE A 360 8.54 6.87 -8.46
C PHE A 360 9.09 5.55 -9.00
N PHE A 361 8.54 5.04 -10.10
CA PHE A 361 9.04 3.80 -10.69
C PHE A 361 10.45 3.93 -11.27
N GLU A 362 10.79 5.06 -11.90
CA GLU A 362 12.16 5.33 -12.38
C GLU A 362 13.15 5.43 -11.22
N TRP A 363 12.77 6.06 -10.11
CA TRP A 363 13.58 6.12 -8.90
C TRP A 363 13.82 4.72 -8.33
N GLU A 364 12.77 3.90 -8.26
CA GLU A 364 12.87 2.51 -7.84
C GLU A 364 13.71 1.64 -8.80
N ALA A 365 13.65 1.91 -10.10
CA ALA A 365 14.46 1.24 -11.10
C ALA A 365 15.96 1.44 -10.81
N VAL A 366 16.36 2.68 -10.53
CA VAL A 366 17.75 2.99 -10.20
C VAL A 366 18.19 2.32 -8.91
N ARG A 367 17.33 2.32 -7.87
CA ARG A 367 17.62 1.59 -6.63
C ARG A 367 17.82 0.10 -6.88
N TYR A 368 16.96 -0.51 -7.67
CA TYR A 368 17.06 -1.92 -8.04
C TYR A 368 18.33 -2.23 -8.84
N GLU A 369 18.77 -1.36 -9.75
CA GLU A 369 20.04 -1.53 -10.45
C GLU A 369 21.26 -1.39 -9.51
N VAL A 370 21.18 -0.51 -8.51
CA VAL A 370 22.21 -0.44 -7.45
C VAL A 370 22.23 -1.73 -6.63
N ASP A 371 21.07 -2.24 -6.21
CA ASP A 371 20.94 -3.50 -5.47
C ASP A 371 21.54 -4.69 -6.27
N LYS A 372 21.31 -4.73 -7.59
CA LYS A 372 21.95 -5.73 -8.47
C LYS A 372 23.48 -5.62 -8.49
N ILE A 373 24.03 -4.41 -8.54
CA ILE A 373 25.49 -4.20 -8.45
C ILE A 373 26.02 -4.73 -7.12
N CYS A 374 25.25 -4.57 -6.05
CA CYS A 374 25.51 -5.13 -4.73
C CYS A 374 25.25 -6.65 -4.63
N LYS A 375 24.80 -7.29 -5.72
CA LYS A 375 24.45 -8.72 -5.80
C LYS A 375 23.30 -9.13 -4.87
N GLU A 376 22.39 -8.21 -4.61
CA GLU A 376 21.15 -8.51 -3.91
C GLU A 376 20.20 -9.27 -4.85
N GLU A 377 19.67 -10.41 -4.39
CA GLU A 377 18.76 -11.26 -5.15
C GLU A 377 17.39 -11.36 -4.43
N PRO A 378 16.47 -10.40 -4.65
CA PRO A 378 15.28 -10.21 -3.81
C PRO A 378 14.26 -11.36 -3.84
N PHE A 379 14.39 -12.29 -4.80
CA PHE A 379 13.52 -13.46 -4.98
C PHE A 379 14.27 -14.79 -4.73
N ILE A 380 15.40 -14.71 -4.03
CA ILE A 380 16.09 -15.85 -3.45
C ILE A 380 15.87 -15.81 -1.95
N CYS A 381 15.63 -16.99 -1.38
CA CYS A 381 15.42 -17.16 0.05
C CYS A 381 16.73 -17.69 0.65
N PRO A 382 17.50 -16.87 1.40
CA PRO A 382 18.75 -17.31 2.03
C PRO A 382 18.60 -18.59 2.86
N ALA A 383 17.48 -18.73 3.58
CA ALA A 383 17.19 -19.91 4.40
C ALA A 383 16.84 -21.18 3.60
N CYS A 384 16.63 -21.08 2.28
CA CYS A 384 16.39 -22.22 1.39
C CYS A 384 17.62 -22.54 0.50
N SER A 385 18.77 -21.94 0.75
CA SER A 385 19.98 -22.18 -0.04
C SER A 385 20.94 -23.12 0.72
N PRO A 386 21.53 -24.13 0.06
CA PRO A 386 21.35 -24.49 -1.36
C PRO A 386 20.07 -25.28 -1.65
N ASP A 387 19.47 -25.91 -0.64
CA ASP A 387 18.37 -26.87 -0.80
C ASP A 387 17.02 -26.31 -0.34
N MET A 388 16.04 -26.28 -1.25
CA MET A 388 14.69 -25.84 -0.92
C MET A 388 13.80 -27.01 -0.51
N LEU A 389 13.29 -26.98 0.72
CA LEU A 389 12.42 -28.05 1.21
C LEU A 389 11.07 -28.10 0.48
N ALA A 390 10.38 -26.97 0.38
CA ALA A 390 9.04 -26.92 -0.19
C ALA A 390 8.77 -25.61 -0.91
N VAL A 391 8.02 -25.71 -2.01
CA VAL A 391 7.39 -24.58 -2.70
C VAL A 391 5.88 -24.77 -2.70
N SER A 392 5.14 -23.73 -2.36
CA SER A 392 3.68 -23.66 -2.41
C SER A 392 3.26 -22.81 -3.59
N VAL A 393 2.33 -23.31 -4.40
CA VAL A 393 1.82 -22.64 -5.59
C VAL A 393 0.31 -22.52 -5.54
N ASP A 394 -0.21 -21.33 -5.81
CA ASP A 394 -1.64 -21.06 -5.87
C ASP A 394 -1.99 -19.85 -6.76
N GLY A 395 -3.22 -19.85 -7.28
CA GLY A 395 -3.78 -18.84 -8.16
C GLY A 395 -4.64 -17.81 -7.43
N ASN A 396 -4.29 -16.53 -7.54
CA ASN A 396 -5.04 -15.43 -6.94
C ASN A 396 -5.87 -14.64 -7.96
N ARG A 397 -7.16 -14.96 -8.03
CA ARG A 397 -8.11 -14.32 -8.95
C ARG A 397 -8.53 -12.90 -8.56
N LYS A 398 -8.14 -12.39 -7.38
CA LYS A 398 -8.42 -10.99 -7.03
C LYS A 398 -7.56 -10.02 -7.84
N HIS A 399 -6.46 -10.51 -8.41
CA HIS A 399 -5.54 -9.73 -9.25
C HIS A 399 -5.97 -9.59 -10.72
N TYR A 400 -7.26 -9.74 -11.02
CA TYR A 400 -7.78 -9.48 -12.35
C TYR A 400 -7.50 -8.02 -12.78
N HIS A 401 -7.36 -7.79 -14.08
CA HIS A 401 -7.05 -6.47 -14.65
C HIS A 401 -8.11 -6.05 -15.67
N PHE A 402 -8.45 -4.76 -15.70
CA PHE A 402 -9.48 -4.26 -16.61
C PHE A 402 -8.90 -3.82 -17.96
N LYS A 403 -9.54 -4.21 -19.06
CA LYS A 403 -9.13 -3.83 -20.42
C LYS A 403 -9.08 -2.32 -20.63
N ASN A 404 -9.98 -1.57 -20.02
CA ASN A 404 -10.06 -0.12 -20.16
C ASN A 404 -8.89 0.62 -19.50
N ALA A 405 -8.10 -0.07 -18.68
CA ALA A 405 -6.88 0.40 -18.06
C ALA A 405 -5.63 0.12 -18.93
N ALA A 406 -5.74 -0.74 -19.95
CA ALA A 406 -4.70 -1.02 -20.94
C ALA A 406 -4.55 0.10 -21.98
N ARG A 407 -4.37 1.35 -21.53
CA ARG A 407 -4.24 2.53 -22.40
C ARG A 407 -2.81 2.82 -22.86
N SER A 408 -1.84 2.04 -22.40
CA SER A 408 -0.41 2.27 -22.65
C SER A 408 0.25 0.99 -23.15
N GLU A 409 1.06 1.12 -24.21
CA GLU A 409 1.94 0.08 -24.75
C GLU A 409 3.34 0.11 -24.08
N GLU A 410 3.52 0.93 -23.04
CA GLU A 410 4.76 0.95 -22.26
C GLU A 410 5.04 -0.45 -21.69
N LYS A 411 6.33 -0.82 -21.69
CA LYS A 411 6.80 -2.05 -21.07
C LYS A 411 7.02 -1.83 -19.58
N ALA A 412 6.80 -2.88 -18.79
CA ALA A 412 7.16 -2.89 -17.38
C ALA A 412 8.68 -2.72 -17.22
N ILE A 413 9.10 -1.89 -16.27
CA ILE A 413 10.51 -1.72 -15.90
C ILE A 413 11.05 -3.02 -15.29
N PHE A 414 10.26 -3.67 -14.44
CA PHE A 414 10.64 -4.90 -13.74
C PHE A 414 10.14 -6.17 -14.45
N GLU A 415 10.03 -6.11 -15.79
CA GLU A 415 9.62 -7.27 -16.60
C GLU A 415 10.50 -8.50 -16.32
N ASP A 416 9.87 -9.66 -16.08
CA ASP A 416 10.51 -10.95 -15.79
C ASP A 416 11.36 -11.00 -14.51
N VAL A 417 11.35 -9.95 -13.68
CA VAL A 417 12.04 -9.96 -12.39
C VAL A 417 11.29 -10.82 -11.37
N PHE A 418 9.98 -10.63 -11.27
CA PHE A 418 9.10 -11.42 -10.41
C PHE A 418 7.98 -12.10 -11.21
N ILE A 419 7.26 -11.29 -12.01
CA ILE A 419 6.18 -11.76 -12.87
C ILE A 419 6.78 -12.13 -14.24
N ALA A 420 6.60 -13.39 -14.63
CA ALA A 420 7.10 -13.92 -15.89
C ALA A 420 6.49 -13.21 -17.12
N LYS A 421 7.25 -13.18 -18.22
CA LYS A 421 6.79 -12.61 -19.50
C LYS A 421 5.58 -13.36 -20.02
N ASP A 422 4.55 -12.61 -20.42
CA ASP A 422 3.30 -13.20 -20.91
C ASP A 422 3.51 -14.01 -22.20
N GLU A 423 4.45 -13.60 -23.06
CA GLU A 423 4.77 -14.33 -24.29
C GLU A 423 5.39 -15.70 -23.99
N ASP A 424 6.24 -15.78 -22.96
CA ASP A 424 6.89 -17.04 -22.58
C ASP A 424 5.91 -17.98 -21.89
N VAL A 425 5.03 -17.45 -21.04
CA VAL A 425 3.93 -18.21 -20.42
C VAL A 425 2.97 -18.71 -21.50
N THR A 426 2.57 -17.85 -22.44
CA THR A 426 1.68 -18.22 -23.55
C THR A 426 2.31 -19.31 -24.42
N ARG A 427 3.59 -19.17 -24.78
CA ARG A 427 4.32 -20.17 -25.58
C ARG A 427 4.38 -21.52 -24.87
N PHE A 428 4.61 -21.52 -23.55
CA PHE A 428 4.63 -22.73 -22.75
C PHE A 428 3.25 -23.39 -22.66
N VAL A 429 2.21 -22.62 -22.35
CA VAL A 429 0.83 -23.11 -22.29
C VAL A 429 0.41 -23.72 -23.63
N ASP A 430 0.69 -23.03 -24.75
CA ASP A 430 0.39 -23.53 -26.10
C ASP A 430 1.16 -24.81 -26.42
N TYR A 431 2.42 -24.91 -25.99
CA TYR A 431 3.22 -26.12 -26.14
C TYR A 431 2.59 -27.30 -25.40
N ILE A 432 2.30 -27.15 -24.11
CA ILE A 432 1.66 -28.18 -23.30
C ILE A 432 0.31 -28.58 -23.88
N HIS A 433 -0.46 -27.59 -24.33
CA HIS A 433 -1.77 -27.84 -24.91
C HIS A 433 -1.72 -28.63 -26.22
N LYS A 434 -0.71 -28.40 -27.07
CA LYS A 434 -0.51 -29.11 -28.34
C LYS A 434 0.02 -30.54 -28.12
N THR A 435 0.90 -30.73 -27.15
CA THR A 435 1.66 -31.98 -26.98
C THR A 435 0.96 -32.99 -26.08
N SER A 436 0.10 -32.55 -25.15
CA SER A 436 -0.59 -33.44 -24.20
C SER A 436 -2.08 -33.62 -24.54
N LYS A 437 -2.60 -34.83 -24.33
CA LYS A 437 -4.04 -35.13 -24.48
C LYS A 437 -4.81 -34.61 -23.26
N HIS A 438 -5.68 -33.64 -23.48
CA HIS A 438 -6.52 -33.06 -22.42
C HIS A 438 -7.72 -33.94 -22.10
N VAL A 439 -7.94 -34.20 -20.82
CA VAL A 439 -9.17 -34.86 -20.36
C VAL A 439 -10.20 -33.76 -20.11
N SER A 440 -11.28 -33.77 -20.87
CA SER A 440 -12.41 -32.86 -20.65
C SER A 440 -13.21 -33.30 -19.42
N GLY A 441 -13.45 -32.39 -18.47
CA GLY A 441 -14.35 -32.66 -17.33
C GLY A 441 -14.04 -31.88 -16.05
N ARG A 442 -15.07 -31.68 -15.20
CA ARG A 442 -14.92 -31.22 -13.81
C ARG A 442 -14.41 -32.38 -12.97
N GLY A 443 -13.16 -32.32 -12.53
CA GLY A 443 -12.65 -33.26 -11.53
C GLY A 443 -13.12 -32.85 -10.13
N VAL A 444 -14.17 -33.48 -9.59
CA VAL A 444 -14.52 -33.33 -8.17
C VAL A 444 -13.61 -34.24 -7.32
N CYS A 445 -13.07 -33.78 -6.17
CA CYS A 445 -12.57 -34.62 -5.06
C CYS A 445 -13.21 -34.09 -3.76
N GLY A 446 -14.36 -34.66 -3.36
CA GLY A 446 -15.10 -34.27 -2.14
C GLY A 446 -15.95 -32.99 -2.29
N GLY A 447 -17.24 -33.04 -1.92
CA GLY A 447 -18.14 -31.88 -1.84
C GLY A 447 -18.53 -31.19 -3.16
N GLU A 448 -19.30 -30.08 -3.07
CA GLU A 448 -19.80 -29.25 -4.18
C GLU A 448 -18.74 -28.26 -4.76
N TRP A 449 -17.49 -28.31 -4.29
CA TRP A 449 -16.44 -27.37 -4.66
C TRP A 449 -15.78 -27.76 -5.99
N SER A 450 -15.67 -26.81 -6.92
CA SER A 450 -15.08 -27.03 -8.24
C SER A 450 -13.58 -26.77 -8.22
N ALA A 451 -12.77 -27.77 -8.58
CA ALA A 451 -11.33 -27.61 -8.79
C ALA A 451 -11.00 -26.86 -10.10
N ALA A 452 -9.76 -26.34 -10.18
CA ALA A 452 -9.12 -25.84 -11.39
C ALA A 452 -9.26 -26.81 -12.58
N ARG A 453 -9.31 -26.29 -13.81
CA ARG A 453 -9.57 -27.07 -15.03
C ARG A 453 -8.56 -26.73 -16.09
N GLU A 454 -8.12 -27.72 -16.86
CA GLU A 454 -7.18 -27.53 -17.96
C GLU A 454 -7.76 -26.75 -19.16
N THR A 455 -9.08 -26.64 -19.24
CA THR A 455 -9.75 -25.84 -20.28
C THR A 455 -10.75 -24.87 -19.63
N SER A 456 -10.30 -23.64 -19.45
CA SER A 456 -11.10 -22.45 -19.18
C SER A 456 -11.18 -21.61 -20.45
N GLN A 457 -12.38 -21.14 -20.78
CA GLN A 457 -12.50 -20.05 -21.75
C GLN A 457 -12.07 -18.75 -21.05
N GLY A 458 -11.41 -17.86 -21.80
CA GLY A 458 -11.09 -16.52 -21.32
C GLY A 458 -12.37 -15.81 -20.85
N SER A 459 -12.28 -15.15 -19.69
CA SER A 459 -13.42 -14.52 -19.04
C SER A 459 -13.84 -13.20 -19.71
N ALA A 460 -15.09 -12.82 -19.41
CA ALA A 460 -15.79 -11.54 -19.60
C ALA A 460 -15.16 -10.44 -20.48
N SER A 461 -15.97 -9.82 -21.33
CA SER A 461 -15.57 -8.76 -22.27
C SER A 461 -14.75 -7.60 -21.68
N LYS A 462 -14.80 -7.37 -20.36
CA LYS A 462 -14.20 -6.24 -19.65
C LYS A 462 -12.80 -6.50 -19.03
N VAL A 463 -12.31 -7.75 -18.98
CA VAL A 463 -11.07 -8.14 -18.28
C VAL A 463 -10.06 -8.75 -19.27
N ASP A 464 -8.79 -8.33 -19.22
CA ASP A 464 -7.69 -8.91 -20.02
C ASP A 464 -6.84 -9.90 -19.22
N GLU A 465 -6.66 -9.70 -17.90
CA GLU A 465 -5.97 -10.65 -17.01
C GLU A 465 -6.95 -11.15 -15.94
N GLU A 466 -7.04 -12.46 -15.72
CA GLU A 466 -7.99 -13.08 -14.78
C GLU A 466 -7.44 -13.26 -13.35
N GLY A 467 -6.13 -13.07 -13.16
CA GLY A 467 -5.48 -13.17 -11.87
C GLY A 467 -3.96 -13.33 -11.96
N LEU A 468 -3.35 -13.77 -10.86
CA LEU A 468 -1.91 -13.97 -10.73
C LEU A 468 -1.65 -15.34 -10.09
N GLU A 469 -0.85 -16.19 -10.73
CA GLU A 469 -0.36 -17.45 -10.14
C GLU A 469 0.97 -17.18 -9.42
N LEU A 470 1.14 -17.69 -8.21
CA LEU A 470 2.26 -17.35 -7.33
C LEU A 470 2.96 -18.60 -6.81
N ALA A 471 4.30 -18.57 -6.77
CA ALA A 471 5.13 -19.56 -6.11
C ALA A 471 5.86 -18.95 -4.92
N VAL A 472 5.78 -19.63 -3.76
CA VAL A 472 6.28 -19.15 -2.47
C VAL A 472 7.02 -20.28 -1.76
N CYS A 473 8.16 -20.01 -1.14
CA CYS A 473 8.85 -21.03 -0.34
C CYS A 473 8.20 -21.21 1.04
N ARG A 474 8.59 -22.26 1.76
CA ARG A 474 8.18 -22.51 3.16
C ARG A 474 8.42 -21.35 4.14
N HIS A 475 9.35 -20.45 3.86
CA HIS A 475 9.62 -19.30 4.72
C HIS A 475 8.76 -18.07 4.38
N GLY A 476 7.81 -18.20 3.44
CA GLY A 476 6.95 -17.10 3.01
C GLY A 476 7.64 -16.09 2.10
N VAL A 477 8.77 -16.45 1.49
CA VAL A 477 9.46 -15.65 0.47
C VAL A 477 8.80 -15.90 -0.88
N LEU A 478 8.32 -14.84 -1.52
CA LEU A 478 7.80 -14.84 -2.89
C LEU A 478 8.96 -15.20 -3.83
N LEU A 479 8.77 -16.17 -4.72
CA LEU A 479 9.85 -16.65 -5.60
C LEU A 479 9.64 -16.24 -7.06
N ARG A 480 8.44 -16.47 -7.58
CA ARG A 480 8.07 -16.14 -8.96
C ARG A 480 6.56 -16.09 -9.10
N ALA A 481 6.07 -15.35 -10.08
CA ALA A 481 4.67 -15.25 -10.43
C ALA A 481 4.46 -15.26 -11.94
N LEU A 482 3.21 -15.41 -12.38
CA LEU A 482 2.78 -15.19 -13.76
C LEU A 482 1.34 -14.66 -13.81
N ASN A 483 1.00 -13.97 -14.89
CA ASN A 483 -0.38 -13.53 -15.14
C ASN A 483 -1.23 -14.70 -15.68
N MET A 484 -2.45 -14.82 -15.16
CA MET A 484 -3.43 -15.78 -15.66
C MET A 484 -4.33 -15.11 -16.71
N TYR A 485 -4.42 -15.69 -17.92
CA TYR A 485 -5.25 -15.16 -19.01
C TYR A 485 -6.53 -15.97 -19.28
N ARG A 486 -6.66 -17.13 -18.64
CA ARG A 486 -7.73 -18.10 -18.88
C ARG A 486 -7.95 -18.94 -17.63
N GLY A 487 -8.79 -18.51 -16.69
CA GLY A 487 -9.06 -19.20 -15.43
C GLY A 487 -7.82 -19.73 -14.70
N GLU A 488 -8.00 -20.76 -13.86
CA GLU A 488 -6.91 -21.54 -13.27
C GLU A 488 -6.75 -22.84 -14.07
N ILE A 489 -5.67 -22.94 -14.84
CA ILE A 489 -5.27 -24.15 -15.60
C ILE A 489 -4.01 -24.76 -14.99
N PHE A 490 -3.76 -26.06 -15.17
CA PHE A 490 -2.58 -26.71 -14.58
C PHE A 490 -1.27 -26.34 -15.28
N ALA A 491 -1.32 -25.79 -16.49
CA ALA A 491 -0.15 -25.30 -17.19
C ALA A 491 0.54 -24.11 -16.47
N TYR A 492 -0.19 -23.32 -15.67
CA TYR A 492 0.39 -22.22 -14.87
C TYR A 492 1.28 -22.71 -13.72
N PRO A 493 0.81 -23.54 -12.78
CA PRO A 493 1.68 -24.09 -11.74
C PRO A 493 2.79 -24.97 -12.33
N LEU A 494 2.55 -25.65 -13.47
CA LEU A 494 3.58 -26.38 -14.20
C LEU A 494 4.70 -25.46 -14.73
N TYR A 495 4.36 -24.29 -15.28
CA TYR A 495 5.37 -23.31 -15.70
C TYR A 495 6.23 -22.86 -14.52
N LEU A 496 5.61 -22.55 -13.37
CA LEU A 496 6.34 -22.15 -12.16
C LEU A 496 7.21 -23.29 -11.63
N GLN A 497 6.72 -24.53 -11.65
CA GLN A 497 7.50 -25.71 -11.26
C GLN A 497 8.76 -25.85 -12.13
N GLU A 498 8.62 -25.75 -13.45
CA GLU A 498 9.74 -25.80 -14.41
C GLU A 498 10.76 -24.70 -14.14
N LYS A 499 10.32 -23.45 -13.95
CA LYS A 499 11.21 -22.32 -13.70
C LYS A 499 11.98 -22.40 -12.38
N LEU A 500 11.48 -23.18 -11.43
CA LEU A 500 12.09 -23.33 -10.10
C LEU A 500 12.80 -24.68 -9.92
N ALA A 501 12.74 -25.59 -10.89
CA ALA A 501 13.26 -26.95 -10.78
C ALA A 501 14.78 -27.00 -10.50
N SER A 502 15.54 -26.01 -10.95
CA SER A 502 16.98 -25.92 -10.69
C SER A 502 17.35 -25.66 -9.22
N ARG A 503 16.38 -25.31 -8.36
CA ARG A 503 16.57 -24.99 -6.94
C ARG A 503 16.49 -26.20 -6.00
N GLN A 504 16.63 -27.42 -6.53
CA GLN A 504 16.62 -28.68 -5.77
C GLN A 504 15.45 -28.79 -4.78
N ILE A 505 14.24 -28.51 -5.29
CA ILE A 505 13.02 -28.49 -4.48
C ILE A 505 12.59 -29.93 -4.14
N HIS A 506 12.31 -30.20 -2.86
CA HIS A 506 11.89 -31.54 -2.43
C HIS A 506 10.37 -31.76 -2.53
N LEU A 507 9.57 -30.77 -2.11
CA LEU A 507 8.10 -30.87 -2.03
C LEU A 507 7.44 -29.77 -2.85
N PHE A 508 6.42 -30.16 -3.63
CA PHE A 508 5.60 -29.25 -4.42
C PHE A 508 4.18 -29.20 -3.86
N CYS A 509 3.87 -28.13 -3.15
CA CYS A 509 2.65 -27.93 -2.40
C CYS A 509 1.58 -27.25 -3.26
N MET A 510 0.39 -27.86 -3.33
CA MET A 510 -0.77 -27.27 -4.00
C MET A 510 -2.09 -27.87 -3.50
N ASP A 511 -3.15 -27.06 -3.45
CA ASP A 511 -4.46 -27.48 -2.95
C ASP A 511 -5.13 -28.54 -3.80
N VAL A 512 -4.89 -28.51 -5.11
CA VAL A 512 -5.43 -29.50 -6.04
C VAL A 512 -4.38 -30.53 -6.50
N THR A 513 -3.37 -30.79 -5.65
CA THR A 513 -2.30 -31.79 -5.89
C THR A 513 -2.83 -33.14 -6.36
N CYS A 514 -3.95 -33.59 -5.79
CA CYS A 514 -4.57 -34.87 -6.16
C CYS A 514 -5.01 -34.97 -7.63
N LYS A 515 -5.22 -33.84 -8.31
CA LYS A 515 -5.56 -33.75 -9.74
C LYS A 515 -4.34 -33.38 -10.58
N TYR A 516 -3.50 -32.50 -10.06
CA TYR A 516 -2.30 -32.03 -10.73
C TYR A 516 -1.22 -33.07 -10.87
N TRP A 517 -0.92 -33.86 -9.83
CA TRP A 517 0.15 -34.84 -9.93
C TRP A 517 -0.12 -35.92 -11.01
N PRO A 518 -1.34 -36.49 -11.10
CA PRO A 518 -1.69 -37.35 -12.22
C PRO A 518 -1.63 -36.64 -13.58
N TYR A 519 -1.89 -35.33 -13.63
CA TYR A 519 -1.73 -34.52 -14.84
C TYR A 519 -0.26 -34.39 -15.23
N LEU A 520 0.62 -34.00 -14.30
CA LEU A 520 2.06 -33.89 -14.51
C LEU A 520 2.65 -35.23 -15.01
N GLN A 521 2.24 -36.35 -14.42
CA GLN A 521 2.65 -37.69 -14.88
C GLN A 521 2.24 -38.00 -16.32
N ARG A 522 1.14 -37.45 -16.82
CA ARG A 522 0.73 -37.59 -18.24
C ARG A 522 1.53 -36.64 -19.12
N VAL A 523 1.70 -35.39 -18.71
CA VAL A 523 2.48 -34.39 -19.43
C VAL A 523 3.92 -34.86 -19.60
N ALA A 524 4.58 -35.34 -18.54
CA ALA A 524 5.96 -35.83 -18.57
C ALA A 524 6.17 -37.03 -19.53
N LYS A 525 5.13 -37.86 -19.74
CA LYS A 525 5.19 -38.94 -20.75
C LYS A 525 5.13 -38.39 -22.17
N SER A 526 4.40 -37.31 -22.39
CA SER A 526 4.26 -36.64 -23.69
C SER A 526 5.40 -35.66 -23.98
N CYS A 527 6.02 -35.12 -22.93
CA CYS A 527 7.06 -34.09 -22.95
C CYS A 527 8.25 -34.58 -22.09
N PRO A 528 9.12 -35.47 -22.64
CA PRO A 528 10.18 -36.12 -21.86
C PRO A 528 11.18 -35.15 -21.22
N GLU A 529 11.36 -33.96 -21.80
CA GLU A 529 12.19 -32.89 -21.23
C GLU A 529 11.66 -32.39 -19.87
N LEU A 530 10.36 -32.51 -19.60
CA LEU A 530 9.73 -32.16 -18.32
C LEU A 530 9.72 -33.32 -17.31
N GLN A 531 10.30 -34.47 -17.65
CA GLN A 531 10.33 -35.64 -16.77
C GLN A 531 11.03 -35.36 -15.43
N HIS A 532 12.01 -34.46 -15.44
CA HIS A 532 12.76 -34.08 -14.24
C HIS A 532 11.90 -33.40 -13.16
N LEU A 533 10.73 -32.85 -13.51
CA LEU A 533 9.78 -32.27 -12.54
C LEU A 533 9.17 -33.31 -11.61
N LEU A 534 9.17 -34.59 -12.00
CA LEU A 534 8.74 -35.70 -11.15
C LEU A 534 9.76 -36.07 -10.06
N ASN A 535 10.93 -35.41 -10.01
CA ASN A 535 11.88 -35.55 -8.92
C ASN A 535 11.37 -34.88 -7.62
N MET A 536 10.51 -33.86 -7.74
CA MET A 536 9.80 -33.30 -6.60
C MET A 536 8.74 -34.28 -6.11
N LYS A 537 8.33 -34.21 -4.84
CA LYS A 537 7.21 -34.98 -4.29
C LYS A 537 5.94 -34.12 -4.24
N PRO A 538 4.76 -34.68 -4.58
CA PRO A 538 3.48 -33.97 -4.46
C PRO A 538 3.18 -33.69 -3.00
N PHE A 539 2.68 -32.51 -2.65
CA PHE A 539 2.28 -32.19 -1.28
C PHE A 539 0.91 -31.50 -1.28
N LEU A 540 -0.09 -32.10 -0.64
CA LEU A 540 -1.36 -31.44 -0.37
C LEU A 540 -1.26 -30.75 0.99
N SER A 541 -1.62 -29.47 1.04
CA SER A 541 -1.63 -28.70 2.30
C SER A 541 -2.31 -29.50 3.42
N VAL A 542 -1.75 -29.41 4.63
CA VAL A 542 -2.28 -30.09 5.82
C VAL A 542 -3.71 -29.63 6.13
N PHE A 543 -3.99 -28.34 5.97
CA PHE A 543 -5.32 -27.78 6.20
C PHE A 543 -6.27 -28.09 5.04
N HIS A 544 -5.87 -27.82 3.80
CA HIS A 544 -6.73 -28.09 2.64
C HIS A 544 -7.04 -29.57 2.46
N ALA A 545 -6.16 -30.48 2.88
CA ALA A 545 -6.42 -31.91 2.82
C ALA A 545 -7.72 -32.33 3.52
N LYS A 546 -8.13 -31.61 4.58
CA LYS A 546 -9.38 -31.87 5.32
C LYS A 546 -10.65 -31.53 4.52
N ALA A 547 -10.53 -30.69 3.49
CA ALA A 547 -11.63 -30.35 2.59
C ALA A 547 -11.79 -31.37 1.43
N HIS A 548 -10.80 -32.24 1.24
CA HIS A 548 -10.83 -33.27 0.20
C HIS A 548 -11.47 -34.58 0.68
N ASP A 549 -11.69 -35.52 -0.25
CA ASP A 549 -12.04 -36.90 0.13
C ASP A 549 -10.97 -37.50 1.04
N PHE A 550 -11.38 -38.34 2.00
CA PHE A 550 -10.46 -38.99 2.94
C PHE A 550 -9.29 -39.72 2.25
N LYS A 551 -9.50 -40.29 1.05
CA LYS A 551 -8.42 -40.90 0.26
C LYS A 551 -7.40 -39.88 -0.24
N CYS A 552 -7.86 -38.68 -0.60
CA CYS A 552 -7.00 -37.57 -0.98
C CYS A 552 -6.13 -37.17 0.24
N GLU A 553 -6.71 -37.10 1.45
CA GLU A 553 -5.98 -36.82 2.70
C GLU A 553 -4.88 -37.87 2.98
N VAL A 554 -5.24 -39.16 3.03
CA VAL A 554 -4.29 -40.24 3.34
C VAL A 554 -3.14 -40.32 2.33
N LYS A 555 -3.44 -40.09 1.04
CA LYS A 555 -2.46 -40.29 -0.04
C LYS A 555 -1.55 -39.08 -0.27
N TRP A 556 -2.09 -37.86 -0.18
CA TRP A 556 -1.39 -36.66 -0.63
C TRP A 556 -1.09 -35.68 0.49
N SER A 557 -1.73 -35.76 1.66
CA SER A 557 -1.51 -34.79 2.74
C SER A 557 -0.05 -34.78 3.18
N GLY A 558 0.51 -33.58 3.29
CA GLY A 558 1.84 -33.36 3.83
C GLY A 558 2.05 -33.90 5.23
N ALA A 559 0.98 -34.04 6.02
CA ALA A 559 1.03 -34.58 7.38
C ALA A 559 1.52 -36.04 7.43
N TYR A 560 1.41 -36.77 6.33
CA TYR A 560 1.80 -38.18 6.22
C TYR A 560 2.99 -38.40 5.28
N GLN A 561 3.77 -37.36 4.95
CA GLN A 561 4.90 -37.47 4.03
C GLN A 561 6.26 -37.39 4.72
N ASP A 562 7.09 -38.39 4.47
CA ASP A 562 8.48 -38.41 4.93
C ASP A 562 9.27 -37.24 4.34
N GLY A 563 9.92 -36.49 5.24
CA GLY A 563 10.68 -35.29 4.92
C GLY A 563 9.88 -33.99 4.97
N ALA A 564 8.56 -34.02 5.16
CA ALA A 564 7.73 -32.81 5.26
C ALA A 564 8.06 -31.91 6.47
N GLY A 565 8.53 -32.50 7.56
CA GLY A 565 8.72 -31.78 8.82
C GLY A 565 7.43 -31.09 9.28
N LEU A 566 7.53 -29.85 9.76
CA LEU A 566 6.38 -29.02 10.14
C LEU A 566 5.89 -28.14 8.97
N THR A 567 6.05 -28.58 7.72
CA THR A 567 5.55 -27.82 6.56
C THR A 567 4.03 -27.90 6.55
N LEU A 568 3.35 -26.76 6.38
CA LEU A 568 1.89 -26.73 6.32
C LEU A 568 1.38 -26.68 4.88
N GLY A 569 2.10 -26.01 3.99
CA GLY A 569 1.68 -25.77 2.60
C GLY A 569 0.70 -24.59 2.46
N GLU A 570 0.68 -23.69 3.44
CA GLU A 570 -0.25 -22.54 3.54
C GLU A 570 0.48 -21.18 3.37
N GLU A 571 1.76 -21.21 3.04
CA GLU A 571 2.60 -20.01 2.97
C GLU A 571 2.19 -19.12 1.79
N VAL A 572 1.73 -19.73 0.70
CA VAL A 572 1.19 -19.00 -0.45
C VAL A 572 -0.08 -18.23 -0.09
N GLU A 573 -0.94 -18.76 0.79
CA GLU A 573 -2.15 -18.06 1.25
C GLU A 573 -1.84 -16.81 2.07
N GLN A 574 -0.77 -16.82 2.87
CA GLN A 574 -0.31 -15.63 3.61
C GLN A 574 0.15 -14.53 2.65
N CYS A 575 0.93 -14.91 1.63
CA CYS A 575 1.38 -14.00 0.58
C CYS A 575 0.20 -13.49 -0.25
N ASN A 576 -0.74 -14.36 -0.59
CA ASN A 576 -1.99 -14.00 -1.26
C ASN A 576 -2.81 -13.02 -0.45
N ALA A 577 -2.91 -13.18 0.87
CA ALA A 577 -3.61 -12.24 1.74
C ALA A 577 -2.99 -10.84 1.70
N PHE A 578 -1.66 -10.74 1.64
CA PHE A 578 -0.95 -9.48 1.43
C PHE A 578 -1.22 -8.89 0.04
N LEU A 579 -0.92 -9.64 -1.03
CA LEU A 579 -1.03 -9.17 -2.40
C LEU A 579 -2.49 -8.82 -2.80
N SER A 580 -3.47 -9.56 -2.28
CA SER A 580 -4.91 -9.30 -2.50
C SER A 580 -5.32 -7.88 -2.13
N ARG A 581 -4.69 -7.28 -1.12
CA ARG A 581 -4.99 -5.90 -0.70
C ARG A 581 -4.48 -4.89 -1.72
N ILE A 582 -3.38 -5.19 -2.40
CA ILE A 582 -2.79 -4.37 -3.46
C ILE A 582 -3.68 -4.39 -4.71
N ALA A 583 -4.30 -5.53 -5.00
CA ALA A 583 -5.18 -5.75 -6.15
C ALA A 583 -6.31 -4.71 -6.28
N VAL A 584 -6.77 -4.14 -5.17
CA VAL A 584 -7.77 -3.07 -5.13
C VAL A 584 -7.34 -1.87 -5.97
N THR A 585 -6.05 -1.57 -6.01
CA THR A 585 -5.49 -0.43 -6.75
C THR A 585 -4.90 -0.83 -8.09
N THR A 586 -4.24 -1.99 -8.18
CA THR A 586 -3.49 -2.37 -9.39
C THR A 586 -4.36 -2.84 -10.56
N LYS A 587 -5.59 -3.31 -10.30
CA LYS A 587 -6.53 -3.68 -11.37
C LYS A 587 -6.95 -2.52 -12.29
N HIS A 588 -6.70 -1.29 -11.88
CA HIS A 588 -7.00 -0.05 -12.61
C HIS A 588 -5.74 0.64 -13.15
N MET A 589 -4.56 0.08 -12.94
CA MET A 589 -3.30 0.63 -13.46
C MET A 589 -3.11 0.23 -14.91
N SER A 590 -2.12 0.81 -15.62
CA SER A 590 -1.67 0.20 -16.87
C SER A 590 -1.06 -1.18 -16.59
N LYS A 591 -0.98 -2.03 -17.61
CA LYS A 591 -0.36 -3.36 -17.51
C LYS A 591 1.09 -3.29 -16.99
N ALA A 592 1.89 -2.36 -17.53
CA ALA A 592 3.24 -2.09 -17.04
C ALA A 592 3.25 -1.65 -15.58
N GLY A 593 2.46 -0.61 -15.25
CA GLY A 593 2.42 -0.09 -13.88
C GLY A 593 1.92 -1.11 -12.85
N ARG A 594 0.99 -2.00 -13.24
CA ARG A 594 0.55 -3.13 -12.40
C ARG A 594 1.71 -4.09 -12.14
N THR A 595 2.44 -4.47 -13.19
CA THR A 595 3.59 -5.37 -13.09
C THR A 595 4.68 -4.78 -12.20
N ASP A 596 4.99 -3.49 -12.40
CA ASP A 596 6.02 -2.79 -11.63
C ASP A 596 5.62 -2.66 -10.15
N MET A 597 4.40 -2.21 -9.87
CA MET A 597 3.90 -2.10 -8.49
C MET A 597 3.85 -3.44 -7.78
N LEU A 598 3.38 -4.52 -8.42
CA LEU A 598 3.33 -5.85 -7.81
C LEU A 598 4.73 -6.39 -7.55
N THR A 599 5.67 -6.18 -8.48
CA THR A 599 7.05 -6.62 -8.33
C THR A 599 7.74 -5.89 -7.19
N LEU A 600 7.59 -4.57 -7.10
CA LEU A 600 8.16 -3.78 -6.00
C LEU A 600 7.59 -4.19 -4.63
N MET A 601 6.28 -4.35 -4.52
CA MET A 601 5.67 -4.78 -3.27
C MET A 601 6.09 -6.20 -2.87
N ALA A 602 6.33 -7.08 -3.85
CA ALA A 602 6.88 -8.41 -3.62
C ALA A 602 8.34 -8.35 -3.13
N MET A 603 9.18 -7.48 -3.70
CA MET A 603 10.54 -7.23 -3.21
C MET A 603 10.52 -6.75 -1.76
N ARG A 604 9.69 -5.77 -1.42
CA ARG A 604 9.60 -5.23 -0.05
C ARG A 604 9.06 -6.23 0.95
N TRP A 605 8.09 -7.05 0.56
CA TRP A 605 7.65 -8.18 1.39
C TRP A 605 8.80 -9.14 1.70
N ASN A 606 9.59 -9.51 0.70
CA ASN A 606 10.74 -10.40 0.88
C ASN A 606 11.86 -9.77 1.72
N GLN A 607 12.13 -8.47 1.56
CA GLN A 607 13.10 -7.75 2.39
C GLN A 607 12.68 -7.77 3.87
N GLN A 608 11.41 -7.46 4.17
CA GLN A 608 10.88 -7.55 5.54
C GLN A 608 11.01 -8.98 6.11
N ARG A 609 10.72 -10.01 5.32
CA ARG A 609 10.89 -11.41 5.74
C ARG A 609 12.35 -11.74 6.06
N SER A 610 13.30 -11.21 5.28
CA SER A 610 14.73 -11.47 5.47
C SER A 610 15.27 -10.80 6.73
N THR A 611 14.79 -9.60 7.09
CA THR A 611 15.18 -8.91 8.34
C THR A 611 14.72 -9.61 9.62
N LEU A 612 13.73 -10.51 9.53
CA LEU A 612 13.23 -11.28 10.67
C LEU A 612 14.13 -12.49 10.99
N TRP A 613 15.13 -12.78 10.17
CA TRP A 613 16.09 -13.85 10.46
C TRP A 613 17.32 -13.27 11.16
N PRO A 614 17.79 -13.90 12.25
CA PRO A 614 19.07 -13.55 12.82
C PRO A 614 20.14 -13.63 11.72
N SER A 615 20.89 -12.55 11.55
CA SER A 615 22.12 -12.57 10.77
C SER A 615 23.02 -13.68 11.34
N HIS A 616 23.27 -14.72 10.53
CA HIS A 616 24.13 -15.84 10.89
C HIS A 616 25.60 -15.44 10.96
#